data_AF-A0A327NWD6-F1
#
_entry.id   AF-A0A327NWD6-F1
#
_cell.length_a   1.000
_cell.length_b   1.000
_cell.length_c   1.000
_cell.angle_alpha   90.00
_cell.angle_beta   90.00
_cell.angle_gamma   90.00
#
_symmetry.space_group_name_H-M   'P 1'
#
loop_
_entity.id
_entity.type
_entity.pdbx_description
1 polymer ?
#
loop_
_entity_poly.entity_id
_entity_poly.type
_entity_poly.pdbx_seq_one_letter_code
_entity_poly.pdbx_strand_id
1 'polypeptide(L)'
;MDEFFSPDQQYKLSISSYDIRMSHWIDQPSLIRVSDNVTLFDLEHLWSASDIKWLNPSTVTMYLRLYPGLLACEVTLNPASNQGQVTGQAGTFEGTLTDVQEWINGFENPSEQYRY
;
A
#
# COMPACT_ATOMS: atom_id res chain seq x y z
N MET A 1 -4.65 14.38 4.76
CA MET A 1 -5.18 12.99 4.76
C MET A 1 -6.05 12.92 3.54
N ASP A 2 -5.57 12.19 2.54
CA ASP A 2 -6.26 12.02 1.28
C ASP A 2 -7.01 10.70 1.32
N GLU A 3 -8.26 10.70 0.88
CA GLU A 3 -9.13 9.53 0.89
C GLU A 3 -9.67 9.26 -0.52
N PHE A 4 -9.47 8.04 -1.01
CA PHE A 4 -9.89 7.58 -2.33
C PHE A 4 -10.98 6.52 -2.18
N PHE A 5 -12.23 6.91 -2.38
CA PHE A 5 -13.38 6.00 -2.26
C PHE A 5 -13.53 5.11 -3.49
N SER A 6 -13.95 3.86 -3.26
CA SER A 6 -14.44 3.00 -4.33
C SER A 6 -15.67 3.62 -5.00
N PRO A 7 -15.95 3.33 -6.29
CA PRO A 7 -17.12 3.85 -7.00
C PRO A 7 -18.47 3.65 -6.29
N ASP A 8 -18.61 2.57 -5.52
CA ASP A 8 -19.82 2.25 -4.73
C ASP A 8 -19.72 2.69 -3.26
N GLN A 9 -18.61 3.33 -2.87
CA GLN A 9 -18.30 3.81 -1.52
C GLN A 9 -18.29 2.73 -0.42
N GLN A 10 -18.15 1.45 -0.78
CA GLN A 10 -18.00 0.37 0.20
C GLN A 10 -16.60 0.32 0.81
N TYR A 11 -15.60 0.81 0.08
CA TYR A 11 -14.20 0.79 0.48
C TYR A 11 -13.59 2.18 0.30
N LYS A 12 -12.55 2.47 1.07
CA LYS A 12 -11.73 3.66 0.88
C LYS A 12 -10.26 3.32 1.06
N LEU A 13 -9.42 3.96 0.28
CA LEU A 13 -7.98 3.96 0.50
C LEU A 13 -7.59 5.30 1.11
N SER A 14 -7.00 5.27 2.30
CA SER A 14 -6.57 6.45 3.02
C SER A 14 -5.05 6.59 2.99
N ILE A 15 -4.57 7.82 2.78
CA ILE A 15 -3.15 8.16 2.79
C ILE A 15 -2.81 8.96 4.04
N SER A 16 -1.88 8.41 4.81
CA SER A 16 -1.26 9.06 5.96
C SER A 16 0.17 9.47 5.61
N SER A 17 0.39 10.78 5.47
CA SER A 17 1.70 11.34 5.10
C SER A 17 2.52 11.71 6.34
N TYR A 18 3.78 11.30 6.39
CA TYR A 18 4.70 11.67 7.48
C TYR A 18 6.12 11.98 6.97
N ASP A 19 6.83 12.82 7.73
CA ASP A 19 8.20 13.24 7.43
C ASP A 19 9.21 12.27 8.05
N ILE A 20 10.23 11.86 7.28
CA ILE A 20 11.30 10.97 7.75
C ILE A 20 12.67 11.69 7.85
N ARG A 21 12.91 12.77 7.11
CA ARG A 21 14.21 13.49 7.05
C ARG A 21 14.10 14.95 6.61
N MET A 22 13.23 15.73 7.24
CA MET A 22 13.04 17.19 7.08
C MET A 22 12.80 17.67 5.64
N SER A 23 12.46 16.77 4.71
CA SER A 23 12.28 17.04 3.27
C SER A 23 11.71 15.86 2.47
N HIS A 24 11.67 14.65 3.05
CA HIS A 24 11.08 13.46 2.41
C HIS A 24 9.80 13.05 3.12
N TRP A 25 8.74 12.96 2.35
CA TRP A 25 7.42 12.54 2.78
C TRP A 25 7.17 11.11 2.34
N ILE A 26 6.58 10.30 3.22
CA ILE A 26 6.07 8.97 2.90
C ILE A 26 4.56 9.02 2.99
N ASP A 27 3.91 8.69 1.87
CA ASP A 27 2.46 8.62 1.73
C ASP A 27 1.98 7.17 1.97
N GLN A 28 1.70 6.83 3.23
CA GLN A 28 1.40 5.44 3.60
C GLN A 28 -0.07 5.10 3.33
N PRO A 29 -0.34 4.02 2.58
CA PRO A 29 -1.71 3.61 2.26
C PRO A 29 -2.33 2.73 3.35
N SER A 30 -3.64 2.88 3.53
CA SER A 30 -4.47 1.95 4.29
C SER A 30 -5.80 1.73 3.58
N LEU A 31 -6.11 0.48 3.27
CA LEU A 31 -7.39 0.07 2.70
C LEU A 31 -8.38 -0.22 3.82
N ILE A 32 -9.51 0.47 3.83
CA ILE A 32 -10.50 0.43 4.90
C ILE A 32 -11.87 0.09 4.32
N ARG A 33 -12.59 -0.84 4.95
CA ARG A 33 -14.01 -1.07 4.68
C ARG A 33 -14.85 -0.02 5.38
N VAL A 34 -15.74 0.65 4.64
CA VAL A 34 -16.47 1.82 5.14
C VAL A 34 -17.56 1.44 6.13
N SER A 35 -18.20 0.28 5.97
CA SER A 35 -19.35 -0.14 6.77
C SER A 35 -19.05 -0.32 8.26
N ASP A 36 -17.85 -0.79 8.59
CA ASP A 36 -17.40 -1.14 9.94
C ASP A 36 -16.09 -0.45 10.33
N ASN A 37 -15.53 0.36 9.42
CA ASN A 37 -14.25 1.06 9.57
C ASN A 37 -13.08 0.12 9.90
N VAL A 38 -13.12 -1.12 9.38
CA VAL A 38 -12.05 -2.11 9.55
C VAL A 38 -10.97 -1.89 8.50
N THR A 39 -9.72 -1.77 8.94
CA THR A 39 -8.54 -1.80 8.07
C THR A 39 -8.34 -3.22 7.54
N LEU A 40 -8.37 -3.37 6.23
CA LEU A 40 -8.20 -4.64 5.52
C LEU A 40 -6.77 -4.86 5.02
N PHE A 41 -6.02 -3.76 4.85
CA PHE A 41 -4.63 -3.77 4.41
C PHE A 41 -3.96 -2.47 4.86
N ASP A 42 -2.80 -2.59 5.47
CA ASP A 42 -1.89 -1.50 5.81
C ASP A 42 -0.44 -1.96 5.67
N LEU A 43 0.47 -1.01 5.52
CA LEU A 43 1.90 -1.28 5.37
C LEU A 43 2.67 -0.76 6.56
N GLU A 44 3.81 -1.39 6.85
CA GLU A 44 4.77 -0.86 7.80
C GLU A 44 5.55 0.33 7.23
N HIS A 45 6.35 0.97 8.08
CA HIS A 45 7.03 2.22 7.77
C HIS A 45 7.85 2.15 6.47
N LEU A 46 7.85 3.24 5.70
CA LEU A 46 8.69 3.55 4.51
C LEU A 46 8.16 3.17 3.14
N TRP A 47 7.03 2.47 3.04
CA TRP A 47 6.34 2.28 1.77
C TRP A 47 5.48 3.50 1.45
N SER A 48 5.84 4.23 0.40
CA SER A 48 5.06 5.35 -0.12
C SER A 48 4.22 4.90 -1.30
N ALA A 49 2.92 5.19 -1.26
CA ALA A 49 1.98 4.92 -2.33
C ALA A 49 1.82 6.11 -3.28
N SER A 50 1.67 5.81 -4.57
CA SER A 50 1.30 6.76 -5.62
C SER A 50 0.38 6.08 -6.64
N ASP A 51 -0.12 6.86 -7.61
CA ASP A 51 -0.89 6.35 -8.77
C ASP A 51 -2.10 5.48 -8.40
N ILE A 52 -2.76 5.83 -7.29
CA ILE A 52 -3.91 5.10 -6.76
C ILE A 52 -5.09 5.21 -7.71
N LYS A 53 -5.64 4.06 -8.10
CA LYS A 53 -6.79 4.00 -9.01
C LYS A 53 -7.70 2.83 -8.68
N TRP A 54 -8.98 3.12 -8.49
CA TRP A 54 -10.03 2.10 -8.50
C TRP A 54 -10.29 1.65 -9.94
N LEU A 55 -10.08 0.37 -10.23
CA LEU A 55 -10.38 -0.23 -11.54
C LEU A 55 -11.86 -0.60 -11.65
N ASN A 56 -12.47 -0.98 -10.52
CA ASN A 56 -13.88 -1.28 -10.36
C ASN A 56 -14.27 -1.08 -8.87
N PRO A 57 -15.55 -1.28 -8.46
CA PRO A 57 -15.99 -1.09 -7.07
C PRO A 57 -15.24 -1.89 -6.00
N SER A 58 -14.56 -2.96 -6.39
CA SER A 58 -13.88 -3.88 -5.47
C SER A 58 -12.45 -4.16 -5.87
N THR A 59 -11.83 -3.34 -6.71
CA THR A 59 -10.42 -3.54 -7.08
C THR A 59 -9.72 -2.20 -7.18
N VAL A 60 -8.70 -2.03 -6.36
CA VAL A 60 -7.81 -0.86 -6.36
C VAL A 60 -6.42 -1.30 -6.78
N THR A 61 -5.78 -0.49 -7.63
CA THR A 61 -4.36 -0.61 -7.93
C THR A 61 -3.63 0.63 -7.40
N MET A 62 -2.39 0.45 -6.99
CA MET A 62 -1.50 1.51 -6.55
C MET A 62 -0.05 1.14 -6.83
N TYR A 63 0.78 2.14 -7.03
CA TYR A 63 2.23 1.95 -7.10
C TYR A 63 2.84 2.20 -5.73
N LEU A 64 3.69 1.29 -5.28
CA LEU A 64 4.41 1.39 -4.02
C LEU A 64 5.90 1.54 -4.27
N ARG A 65 6.54 2.41 -3.48
CA ARG A 65 7.99 2.59 -3.46
C ARG A 65 8.50 2.55 -2.04
N LEU A 66 9.44 1.65 -1.77
CA LEU A 66 10.14 1.56 -0.50
C LEU A 66 11.22 2.62 -0.44
N TYR A 67 11.16 3.54 0.51
CA TYR A 67 12.22 4.51 0.74
C TYR A 67 13.53 3.83 1.20
N PRO A 68 14.72 4.24 0.71
CA PRO A 68 15.02 5.42 -0.11
C PRO A 68 14.89 5.24 -1.64
N GLY A 69 14.02 4.33 -2.09
CA GLY A 69 13.62 4.20 -3.50
C GLY A 69 14.34 3.11 -4.28
N LEU A 70 14.92 2.12 -3.59
CA LEU A 70 15.62 1.00 -4.21
C LEU A 70 14.67 -0.13 -4.65
N LEU A 71 13.47 -0.19 -4.08
CA LEU A 71 12.49 -1.21 -4.36
C LEU A 71 11.13 -0.58 -4.66
N ALA A 72 10.47 -1.06 -5.71
CA ALA A 72 9.14 -0.62 -6.05
C ALA A 72 8.33 -1.75 -6.69
N CYS A 73 7.01 -1.69 -6.50
CA CYS A 73 6.07 -2.65 -7.02
C CYS A 73 4.70 -2.00 -7.26
N GLU A 74 3.95 -2.57 -8.20
CA GLU A 74 2.53 -2.31 -8.36
C GLU A 74 1.75 -3.33 -7.54
N VAL A 75 0.77 -2.86 -6.77
CA VAL A 75 -0.08 -3.68 -5.93
C VAL A 75 -1.52 -3.51 -6.35
N THR A 76 -2.17 -4.62 -6.65
CA THR A 76 -3.61 -4.69 -6.93
C THR A 76 -4.30 -5.45 -5.81
N LEU A 77 -5.29 -4.82 -5.17
CA LEU A 77 -6.04 -5.38 -4.05
C LEU A 77 -7.52 -5.50 -4.40
N ASN A 78 -8.10 -6.64 -4.08
CA ASN A 78 -9.53 -6.89 -4.15
C ASN A 78 -10.09 -7.24 -2.76
N PRO A 79 -10.65 -6.24 -2.04
CA PRO A 79 -11.21 -6.48 -0.72
C PRO A 79 -12.49 -7.33 -0.69
N ALA A 80 -13.22 -7.45 -1.81
CA ALA A 80 -14.42 -8.28 -1.86
C ALA A 80 -14.09 -9.78 -1.92
N SER A 81 -13.03 -10.16 -2.66
CA SER A 81 -12.55 -11.55 -2.71
C SER A 81 -11.47 -11.87 -1.68
N ASN A 82 -11.03 -10.88 -0.89
CA ASN A 82 -9.89 -10.99 0.02
C ASN A 82 -8.61 -11.47 -0.70
N GLN A 83 -8.32 -10.91 -1.88
CA GLN A 83 -7.16 -11.27 -2.69
C GLN A 83 -6.34 -10.05 -3.02
N GLY A 84 -5.03 -10.24 -3.18
CA GLY A 84 -4.15 -9.23 -3.73
C GLY A 84 -3.05 -9.83 -4.58
N GLN A 85 -2.47 -8.98 -5.40
CA GLN A 85 -1.37 -9.30 -6.29
C GLN A 85 -0.34 -8.19 -6.24
N VAL A 86 0.93 -8.57 -6.24
CA VAL A 86 2.06 -7.66 -6.36
C VAL A 86 2.87 -8.04 -7.58
N THR A 87 3.29 -7.05 -8.34
CA THR A 87 4.20 -7.24 -9.48
C THR A 87 5.21 -6.10 -9.52
N GLY A 88 6.46 -6.38 -9.89
CA GLY A 88 7.47 -5.33 -10.09
C GLY A 88 8.88 -5.76 -9.71
N GLN A 89 9.70 -4.79 -9.31
CA GLN A 89 11.11 -5.04 -8.96
C GLN A 89 11.25 -5.88 -7.69
N ALA A 90 10.28 -5.78 -6.78
CA ALA A 90 10.16 -6.65 -5.59
C ALA A 90 9.91 -8.12 -5.93
N GLY A 91 9.47 -8.42 -7.16
CA GLY A 91 9.04 -9.74 -7.59
C GLY A 91 7.54 -9.78 -7.86
N THR A 92 7.03 -11.01 -7.99
CA THR A 92 5.61 -11.28 -8.20
C THR A 92 5.09 -12.15 -7.06
N PHE A 93 3.96 -11.75 -6.49
CA PHE A 93 3.28 -12.49 -5.43
C PHE A 93 1.77 -12.37 -5.61
N GLU A 94 1.04 -13.42 -5.26
CA GLU A 94 -0.42 -13.46 -5.28
C GLU A 94 -0.90 -14.26 -4.05
N GLY A 95 -1.88 -13.73 -3.34
CA GLY A 95 -2.37 -14.33 -2.09
C GLY A 95 -3.56 -13.59 -1.53
N THR A 96 -3.84 -13.79 -0.24
CA THR A 96 -4.83 -12.99 0.46
C THR A 96 -4.31 -11.57 0.73
N LEU A 97 -5.18 -10.65 1.15
CA LEU A 97 -4.73 -9.31 1.55
C LEU A 97 -3.68 -9.36 2.65
N THR A 98 -3.86 -10.25 3.62
CA THR A 98 -2.90 -10.47 4.71
C THR A 98 -1.59 -11.04 4.19
N ASP A 99 -1.62 -12.04 3.30
CA ASP A 99 -0.40 -12.62 2.74
C ASP A 99 0.40 -11.57 1.96
N VAL A 100 -0.30 -10.72 1.18
CA VAL A 100 0.32 -9.63 0.42
C VAL A 100 0.93 -8.59 1.35
N GLN A 101 0.24 -8.23 2.43
CA GLN A 101 0.76 -7.34 3.46
C GLN A 101 2.02 -7.89 4.11
N GLU A 102 2.01 -9.14 4.57
CA GLU A 102 3.17 -9.81 5.17
C GLU A 102 4.33 -9.91 4.18
N TRP A 103 4.04 -10.21 2.91
CA TRP A 103 5.06 -10.29 1.87
C TRP A 103 5.73 -8.93 1.60
N ILE A 104 4.95 -7.84 1.53
CA ILE A 104 5.50 -6.48 1.33
C ILE A 104 6.28 -6.01 2.56
N ASN A 105 5.78 -6.28 3.76
CA ASN A 105 6.45 -5.91 5.01
C ASN A 105 7.71 -6.76 5.27
N GLY A 106 7.81 -7.93 4.65
CA GLY A 106 8.99 -8.80 4.72
C GLY A 106 10.21 -8.26 3.98
N PHE A 107 10.08 -7.22 3.15
CA PHE A 107 11.25 -6.61 2.50
C PHE A 107 12.03 -5.77 3.50
N GLU A 108 13.28 -6.19 3.75
CA GLU A 108 14.20 -5.42 4.59
C GLU A 108 14.40 -4.03 4.02
N ASN A 109 14.16 -3.04 4.87
CA ASN A 109 14.42 -1.65 4.58
C ASN A 109 15.94 -1.40 4.55
N PRO A 110 16.52 -1.06 3.38
CA PRO A 110 17.97 -0.80 3.30
C PRO A 110 18.39 0.49 4.01
N SER A 111 17.45 1.35 4.47
CA SER A 111 17.80 2.59 5.20
C SER A 111 18.46 2.39 6.57
N GLU A 112 18.41 1.19 7.17
CA GLU A 112 19.24 0.87 8.34
C GLU A 112 20.74 0.93 8.01
N GLN A 113 21.13 0.72 6.74
CA GLN A 113 22.50 0.90 6.26
C GLN A 113 22.90 2.38 6.06
N TYR A 114 21.95 3.31 6.17
CA TYR A 114 22.14 4.76 6.01
C TYR A 114 21.91 5.52 7.32
N ARG A 115 22.08 4.86 8.48
CA ARG A 115 22.32 5.51 9.78
C ARG A 115 23.79 5.94 9.82
N TYR A 116 24.08 7.14 9.31
CA TYR A 116 25.32 7.86 9.57
C TYR A 116 24.99 9.18 10.27
#